data_AF-A0A1B9SLT8-F1
#
_entry.id   AF-A0A1B9SLT8-F1
#
_cell.length_a   1.000
_cell.length_b   1.000
_cell.length_c   1.000
_cell.angle_alpha   90.00
_cell.angle_beta   90.00
_cell.angle_gamma   90.00
#
_symmetry.space_group_name_H-M   'P 1'
#
loop_
_entity.id
_entity.type
_entity.pdbx_description
1 polymer ?
#
loop_
_entity_poly.entity_id
_entity_poly.type
_entity_poly.pdbx_seq_one_letter_code
_entity_poly.pdbx_strand_id
1 'polypeptide(L)' 'MSKAEEGHVIISKAVQKWYRHYQVAWDDEASSFLCDAALKLYDNGFRSVEEVADRLIKTYVGVPDTRVNACS' A
#
# COMPACT_ATOMS: atom_id res chain seq x y z
N MET A 1 16.42 10.36 14.52
CA MET A 1 15.86 9.47 13.49
C MET A 1 15.67 10.33 12.27
N SER A 2 16.20 9.93 11.12
CA SER A 2 16.09 10.71 9.89
C SER A 2 14.66 10.57 9.36
N LYS A 3 14.08 11.63 8.78
CA LYS A 3 12.72 11.60 8.20
C LYS A 3 12.46 10.39 7.28
N ALA A 4 13.50 9.91 6.60
CA ALA A 4 13.45 8.75 5.70
C ALA A 4 13.22 7.42 6.45
N GLU A 5 13.77 7.24 7.64
CA GLU A 5 13.60 6.02 8.44
C GLU A 5 12.16 5.90 8.98
N GLU A 6 11.56 7.03 9.36
CA GLU A 6 10.17 7.10 9.82
C GLU A 6 9.18 6.76 8.70
N GLY A 7 9.44 7.26 7.48
CA GLY A 7 8.64 6.93 6.30
C GLY A 7 8.66 5.43 5.97
N HIS A 8 9.83 4.79 6.03
CA HIS A 8 9.96 3.35 5.80
C HIS A 8 9.15 2.50 6.79
N VAL A 9 9.13 2.85 8.08
CA VAL A 9 8.31 2.12 9.06
C VAL A 9 6.82 2.29 8.78
N ILE A 10 6.41 3.49 8.37
CA ILE A 10 5.01 3.77 8.04
C ILE A 10 4.56 2.95 6.83
N ILE A 11 5.37 2.97 5.77
CA ILE A 11 5.14 2.24 4.52
C ILE A 11 5.04 0.73 4.80
N SER A 12 6.06 0.13 5.43
CA SER A 12 6.09 -1.31 5.69
C SER A 12 4.91 -1.78 6.55
N LYS A 13 4.51 -1.01 7.57
CA LYS A 13 3.34 -1.35 8.40
C LYS A 13 2.03 -1.21 7.63
N ALA A 14 1.92 -0.21 6.75
CA ALA A 14 0.72 -0.01 5.94
C ALA A 14 0.52 -1.15 4.94
N VAL A 15 1.59 -1.55 4.25
CA VAL A 15 1.58 -2.69 3.32
C VAL A 15 1.24 -3.99 4.06
N GLN A 16 1.82 -4.23 5.24
CA GLN A 16 1.47 -5.40 6.06
C GLN A 16 -0.01 -5.40 6.48
N LYS A 17 -0.58 -4.23 6.86
CA LYS A 17 -2.01 -4.12 7.18
C LYS A 17 -2.87 -4.44 5.95
N TRP A 18 -2.48 -3.97 4.76
CA TRP A 18 -3.18 -4.27 3.51
C TRP A 18 -3.20 -5.78 3.24
N TYR A 19 -2.03 -6.45 3.31
CA TYR A 19 -1.93 -7.91 3.14
C TYR A 19 -2.79 -8.67 4.15
N ARG A 20 -2.77 -8.25 5.42
CA ARG A 20 -3.58 -8.86 6.48
C ARG A 20 -5.08 -8.64 6.27
N HIS A 21 -5.48 -7.52 5.69
CA HIS A 21 -6.87 -7.21 5.39
C HIS A 21 -7.43 -8.10 4.28
N TYR A 22 -6.67 -8.27 3.19
CA TYR A 22 -7.10 -9.11 2.06
C TYR A 22 -6.77 -10.60 2.23
N GLN A 23 -5.96 -10.96 3.24
CA GLN A 23 -5.47 -12.31 3.49
C GLN A 23 -4.85 -12.97 2.24
N VAL A 24 -4.28 -12.16 1.35
CA VAL A 24 -3.65 -12.61 0.12
C VAL A 24 -2.24 -13.13 0.40
N ALA A 25 -1.80 -14.08 -0.43
CA ALA A 25 -0.43 -14.56 -0.38
C ALA A 25 0.54 -13.40 -0.63
N TRP A 26 1.69 -13.45 0.05
CA TRP A 26 2.75 -12.48 -0.21
C TRP A 26 3.20 -12.58 -1.66
N ASP A 27 3.23 -11.43 -2.33
CA ASP A 27 3.66 -11.33 -3.71
C ASP A 27 4.68 -10.20 -3.84
N ASP A 28 5.86 -10.52 -4.38
CA ASP A 28 6.97 -9.57 -4.49
C ASP A 28 6.61 -8.39 -5.41
N GLU A 29 5.87 -8.63 -6.50
CA GLU A 29 5.44 -7.58 -7.43
C GLU A 29 4.43 -6.63 -6.78
N ALA A 30 3.39 -7.19 -6.14
CA ALA A 30 2.40 -6.42 -5.41
C ALA A 30 3.01 -5.69 -4.20
N SER A 31 3.96 -6.30 -3.50
CA SER A 31 4.65 -5.64 -2.39
C SER A 31 5.49 -4.45 -2.85
N SER A 32 6.22 -4.58 -3.98
CA SER A 32 6.98 -3.48 -4.57
C SER A 32 6.06 -2.33 -4.99
N PHE A 33 4.96 -2.66 -5.68
CA PHE A 33 3.97 -1.67 -6.10
C PHE A 33 3.29 -0.96 -4.93
N LEU A 34 2.87 -1.70 -3.90
CA LEU A 34 2.25 -1.14 -2.69
C LEU A 34 3.22 -0.28 -1.89
N CYS A 35 4.50 -0.65 -1.82
CA CYS A 35 5.55 0.16 -1.20
C CYS A 35 5.74 1.50 -1.94
N ASP A 36 5.80 1.48 -3.27
CA ASP A 36 5.93 2.68 -4.10
C ASP A 36 4.70 3.60 -3.96
N ALA A 37 3.50 3.02 -3.94
CA ALA A 37 2.26 3.76 -3.72
C ALA A 37 2.20 4.36 -2.31
N ALA A 38 2.59 3.61 -1.27
CA ALA A 38 2.68 4.10 0.10
C ALA A 38 3.71 5.22 0.25
N LEU A 39 4.83 5.14 -0.46
CA LEU A 39 5.85 6.20 -0.49
C LEU A 39 5.28 7.49 -1.09
N LYS A 40 4.54 7.40 -2.19
CA LYS A 40 3.85 8.55 -2.80
C LYS A 40 2.83 9.15 -1.84
N LEU A 41 2.09 8.33 -1.09
CA LEU A 41 1.17 8.84 -0.06
C LEU A 41 1.93 9.56 1.06
N TYR A 42 3.04 8.99 1.52
CA TYR A 42 3.87 9.64 2.52
C TYR A 42 4.41 11.00 2.05
N ASP A 43 4.86 11.09 0.78
CA ASP A 43 5.32 12.33 0.16
C ASP A 43 4.20 13.37 0.00
N ASN A 44 2.98 12.92 -0.28
CA ASN A 44 1.78 13.76 -0.31
C ASN A 44 1.33 14.27 1.07
N GLY A 45 2.04 13.90 2.15
CA GLY A 45 1.81 14.42 3.50
C GLY A 45 1.10 13.45 4.45
N PHE A 46 0.76 12.24 4.01
CA PHE A 46 0.16 11.23 4.87
C PHE A 46 1.22 10.62 5.81
N ARG A 47 1.27 11.06 7.06
CA ARG A 47 2.25 10.60 8.06
C ARG A 47 1.75 9.51 9.01
N SER A 48 0.59 8.94 8.72
CA SER A 48 -0.06 7.94 9.58
C SER A 48 -0.13 6.59 8.89
N VAL A 49 0.32 5.54 9.58
CA VAL A 49 0.20 4.14 9.10
C VAL A 49 -1.23 3.82 8.69
N GLU A 50 -2.20 4.26 9.49
CA GLU A 50 -3.61 3.94 9.27
C GLU A 50 -4.18 4.64 8.05
N GLU A 51 -3.83 5.91 7.83
CA GLU A 51 -4.27 6.64 6.63
C GLU A 51 -3.65 6.06 5.37
N VAL A 52 -2.35 5.74 5.41
CA VAL A 52 -1.68 5.10 4.27
C VAL A 52 -2.30 3.74 3.99
N ALA A 53 -2.52 2.91 5.02
CA ALA A 53 -3.15 1.59 4.86
C ALA A 53 -4.59 1.69 4.34
N ASP A 54 -5.42 2.54 4.93
CA ASP A 54 -6.80 2.76 4.50
C ASP A 54 -6.86 3.25 3.06
N ARG A 55 -5.93 4.12 2.66
CA ARG A 55 -5.86 4.58 1.27
C ARG A 55 -5.40 3.48 0.33
N LEU A 56 -4.43 2.65 0.72
CA LEU A 56 -4.04 1.48 -0.06
C LEU A 56 -5.21 0.50 -0.21
N ILE A 57 -5.98 0.25 0.86
CA ILE A 57 -7.16 -0.63 0.85
C ILE A 57 -8.24 -0.05 -0.06
N LYS A 58 -8.55 1.25 0.06
CA LYS A 58 -9.56 1.93 -0.78
C LYS A 58 -9.17 2.03 -2.25
N THR A 59 -7.88 2.21 -2.55
CA THR A 59 -7.38 2.45 -3.91
C THR A 59 -7.07 1.14 -4.62
N TYR A 60 -6.52 0.18 -3.89
CA TYR A 60 -6.11 -1.14 -4.39
C TYR A 60 -6.93 -2.20 -3.68
N VAL A 61 -8.22 -2.24 -3.97
CA VAL A 61 -9.09 -3.29 -3.47
C VAL A 61 -8.71 -4.58 -4.19
N GLY A 62 -8.05 -5.50 -3.49
CA GLY A 62 -7.74 -6.85 -3.95
C GLY A 62 -7.27 -6.90 -5.41
N VAL A 63 -5.96 -6.88 -5.65
CA VAL A 63 -5.37 -7.27 -6.94
C VAL A 63 -5.72 -8.76 -7.16
N PRO A 64 -6.95 -9.05 -7.62
CA PRO A 64 -7.24 -9.26 -9.03
C PRO A 64 -8.58 -8.68 -9.57
N ASP A 65 -9.13 -7.56 -9.09
CA ASP A 65 -10.35 -6.95 -9.71
C ASP A 65 -10.06 -5.95 -10.86
N THR A 66 -8.80 -5.59 -11.13
CA THR A 66 -8.44 -4.77 -12.31
C THR A 66 -8.47 -5.53 -13.65
N ARG A 67 -8.78 -6.83 -13.65
CA ARG A 67 -8.97 -7.59 -14.90
C ARG A 67 -10.38 -7.51 -15.49
N VAL A 68 -11.36 -6.90 -14.81
CA VAL A 68 -12.76 -6.88 -15.30
C VAL A 68 -13.21 -5.58 -15.98
N ASN A 69 -12.35 -4.58 -16.19
CA ASN A 69 -12.76 -3.36 -16.92
C ASN A 69 -11.87 -2.92 -18.10
N ALA A 70 -11.08 -3.83 -18.67
CA ALA A 70 -10.70 -3.68 -20.07
C ALA A 70 -11.83 -4.28 -20.93
N CYS A 71 -12.92 -3.52 -21.05
CA CYS A 71 -13.90 -3.78 -22.10
C CYS A 71 -13.22 -3.44 -23.44
N SER A 72 -12.86 -4.46 -24.22
CA SER A 72 -12.71 -4.41 -25.68
C SER A 72 -12.75 -5.83 -26.24
#